data_AF-A0A3C1NG82-F1
#
_entry.id   AF-A0A3C1NG82-F1
#
_cell.length_a   1.000
_cell.length_b   1.000
_cell.length_c   1.000
_cell.angle_alpha   90.00
_cell.angle_beta   90.00
_cell.angle_gamma   90.00
#
_symmetry.space_group_name_H-M   'P 1'
#
loop_
_entity.id
_entity.type
_entity.pdbx_description
1 polymer ?
#
loop_
_entity_poly.entity_id
_entity_poly.type
_entity_poly.pdbx_seq_one_letter_code
_entity_poly.pdbx_strand_id
1 'polypeptide(L)'
;MGSICLRRVARRCRALRNQRHPWPAGRCQTAKLPNQWDGPLSHRPLLTNDERLGCARLLAKCRSFRVLPMVPNQKEPAILDWRNQATNDLAKIEIWWSGRYKGYNVGVATGGGLLVLDVDTKKGKLGLESLERLERELNLPWGMLRIKTPSGGLHIYLKAPEDFEVRQRVNNLSGFPGIDVTHCVASVGSSINGKQYEVLTPPESYRGGEAAPDEIIDLCRQAATKIRKTIATPVVPLDREHAIKRAIDGLSRHPIVREFEESDRKIYNLAIKLRTFGISENTCWQLICKYLSEAGRTEPQFDPEWIEQKVRNAYTYGPGAPGECSGLFEFGDSGGRALSAVGDWDEPTNLWSADTDPPNLPVGVVPELVERYARDRGRRLGVEPGGVAALSIVALSSLIHASNCIQVQQKDPHWTERPILWAMLIGNPGSNKSATLTQVIAPVAHLEQTWKQEFVRKLAAHTDFEATNDKSRASTPRSDQKNLAPYSRRKGRSCALEKEAAAIPSPPPNLSL
;
A
#
# COMPACT_ATOMS: atom_id res chain seq x y z
N MET A 1 14.65 53.14 9.19
CA MET A 1 15.89 53.09 8.38
C MET A 1 16.82 52.07 9.04
N GLY A 2 17.28 51.06 8.29
CA GLY A 2 18.18 50.02 8.80
C GLY A 2 18.04 48.71 8.01
N SER A 3 18.70 48.64 6.85
CA SER A 3 18.87 47.46 5.99
C SER A 3 19.92 46.48 6.52
N ILE A 4 19.85 45.22 6.05
CA ILE A 4 20.94 44.28 5.64
C ILE A 4 20.24 42.92 5.40
N CYS A 5 20.46 42.06 4.41
CA CYS A 5 21.23 42.04 3.16
C CYS A 5 20.87 40.70 2.47
N LEU A 6 20.21 40.70 1.31
CA LEU A 6 20.02 39.51 0.46
C LEU A 6 21.04 39.56 -0.68
N ARG A 7 22.12 38.78 -0.59
CA ARG A 7 23.07 38.60 -1.69
C ARG A 7 22.56 37.56 -2.68
N ARG A 8 22.34 38.01 -3.92
CA ARG A 8 22.34 37.21 -5.15
C ARG A 8 23.72 36.58 -5.37
N VAL A 9 23.75 35.31 -5.77
CA VAL A 9 24.69 34.83 -6.79
C VAL A 9 23.93 34.02 -7.82
N ALA A 10 23.56 34.70 -8.91
CA ALA A 10 23.27 34.07 -10.19
C ALA A 10 24.58 34.07 -10.99
N ARG A 11 25.05 32.89 -11.45
CA ARG A 11 25.79 32.68 -12.71
C ARG A 11 26.33 31.25 -12.82
N ARG A 12 25.99 30.61 -13.95
CA ARG A 12 26.68 29.57 -14.73
C ARG A 12 25.86 28.29 -14.89
N CYS A 13 25.18 28.21 -16.04
CA CYS A 13 25.18 27.04 -16.94
C CYS A 13 24.37 27.41 -18.19
N ARG A 14 24.97 28.28 -19.02
CA ARG A 14 24.49 28.58 -20.38
C ARG A 14 25.72 28.67 -21.29
N ALA A 15 26.31 27.51 -21.59
CA ALA A 15 27.27 27.26 -22.65
C ALA A 15 27.27 25.75 -22.89
N LEU A 16 27.40 25.30 -24.14
CA LEU A 16 27.18 23.93 -24.68
C LEU A 16 25.80 23.66 -25.33
N ARG A 17 25.16 24.69 -25.89
CA ARG A 17 24.44 24.53 -27.17
C ARG A 17 25.36 25.02 -28.28
N ASN A 18 25.52 24.20 -29.32
CA ASN A 18 26.34 24.38 -30.53
C ASN A 18 27.77 23.81 -30.48
N GLN A 19 27.87 22.48 -30.58
CA GLN A 19 28.83 21.85 -31.48
C GLN A 19 28.09 20.80 -32.31
N ARG A 20 27.86 21.13 -33.58
CA ARG A 20 27.41 20.20 -34.63
C ARG A 20 28.66 19.71 -35.34
N HIS A 21 28.91 18.40 -35.32
CA HIS A 21 29.71 17.75 -36.36
C HIS A 21 28.86 16.67 -37.04
N PRO A 22 28.99 16.51 -38.37
CA PRO A 22 28.05 15.75 -39.20
C PRO A 22 28.44 14.27 -39.23
N TRP A 23 27.45 13.38 -39.17
CA TRP A 23 27.59 11.97 -39.57
C TRP A 23 26.65 11.66 -40.74
N PRO A 24 27.04 10.74 -41.64
CA PRO A 24 26.57 10.69 -43.01
C PRO A 24 25.15 10.13 -43.14
N ALA A 25 24.42 10.68 -44.10
CA ALA A 25 23.08 10.28 -44.48
C ALA A 25 23.07 8.87 -45.09
N GLY A 26 22.76 7.87 -44.27
CA GLY A 26 22.29 6.55 -44.69
C GLY A 26 20.82 6.40 -44.33
N ARG A 27 19.97 6.16 -45.34
CA ARG A 27 18.50 6.04 -45.22
C ARG A 27 18.09 5.03 -44.12
N CYS A 28 17.47 5.54 -43.06
CA CYS A 28 16.79 4.72 -42.04
C CYS A 28 15.32 5.16 -41.98
N GLN A 29 14.41 4.26 -42.33
CA GLN A 29 12.97 4.49 -42.28
C GLN A 29 12.53 4.51 -40.81
N THR A 30 12.00 5.63 -40.34
CA THR A 30 11.54 5.82 -38.96
C THR A 30 10.16 5.19 -38.76
N ALA A 31 10.11 4.06 -38.05
CA ALA A 31 8.87 3.54 -37.48
C ALA A 31 8.45 4.43 -36.28
N LYS A 32 7.23 4.96 -36.32
CA LYS A 32 6.63 5.76 -35.24
C LYS A 32 6.36 4.89 -34.01
N LEU A 33 6.91 5.27 -32.86
CA LEU A 33 6.50 4.76 -31.54
C LEU A 33 5.20 5.46 -31.09
N PRO A 34 4.19 4.73 -30.56
CA PRO A 34 3.04 5.35 -29.93
C PRO A 34 3.27 5.54 -28.43
N ASN A 35 3.42 6.79 -28.00
CA ASN A 35 3.20 7.22 -26.61
C ASN A 35 1.71 7.55 -26.45
N GLN A 36 0.90 6.66 -25.85
CA GLN A 36 -0.39 7.03 -25.26
C GLN A 36 -0.57 6.29 -23.94
N TRP A 37 -0.89 7.06 -22.90
CA TRP A 37 -1.16 6.62 -21.54
C TRP A 37 -2.68 6.54 -21.40
N ASP A 38 -3.24 5.34 -21.33
CA ASP A 38 -4.68 5.09 -21.33
C ASP A 38 -5.17 4.67 -19.93
N GLY A 39 -5.75 5.61 -19.16
CA GLY A 39 -6.82 5.41 -18.17
C GLY A 39 -6.70 4.35 -17.04
N PRO A 40 -7.66 4.30 -16.10
CA PRO A 40 -7.63 3.36 -14.98
C PRO A 40 -7.98 1.93 -15.42
N LEU A 41 -7.12 0.98 -15.05
CA LEU A 41 -7.16 -0.44 -15.42
C LEU A 41 -8.45 -1.15 -14.96
N SER A 42 -9.45 -1.20 -15.84
CA SER A 42 -10.58 -2.12 -15.76
C SER A 42 -10.13 -3.55 -16.08
N HIS A 43 -10.57 -4.51 -15.25
CA HIS A 43 -10.26 -5.95 -15.27
C HIS A 43 -9.73 -6.54 -16.60
N ARG A 44 -8.44 -6.89 -16.63
CA ARG A 44 -7.91 -7.84 -17.63
C ARG A 44 -8.52 -9.23 -17.37
N PRO A 45 -8.85 -10.01 -18.43
CA PRO A 45 -9.27 -11.42 -18.26
C PRO A 45 -8.19 -12.22 -17.52
N LEU A 46 -8.61 -13.23 -16.74
CA LEU A 46 -7.66 -14.16 -16.10
C LEU A 46 -6.87 -14.89 -17.19
N LEU A 47 -5.55 -15.03 -16.97
CA LEU A 47 -4.69 -15.73 -17.91
C LEU A 47 -5.16 -17.18 -18.09
N THR A 48 -5.42 -17.54 -19.34
CA THR A 48 -5.70 -18.90 -19.79
C THR A 48 -4.51 -19.82 -19.51
N ASN A 49 -4.74 -21.13 -19.50
CA ASN A 49 -3.65 -22.09 -19.32
C ASN A 49 -2.57 -21.94 -20.40
N ASP A 50 -2.96 -21.68 -21.64
CA ASP A 50 -2.05 -21.58 -22.77
C ASP A 50 -1.17 -20.33 -22.67
N GLU A 51 -1.72 -19.21 -22.16
CA GLU A 51 -0.94 -18.02 -21.85
C GLU A 51 0.07 -18.28 -20.72
N ARG A 52 -0.35 -19.00 -19.67
CA ARG A 52 0.54 -19.37 -18.54
C ARG A 52 1.69 -20.26 -19.01
N LEU A 53 1.38 -21.29 -19.79
CA LEU A 53 2.36 -22.16 -20.42
C LEU A 53 3.28 -21.38 -21.35
N GLY A 54 2.74 -20.48 -22.17
CA GLY A 54 3.51 -19.58 -23.03
C GLY A 54 4.53 -18.74 -22.25
N CYS A 55 4.12 -18.15 -21.12
CA CYS A 55 5.01 -17.44 -20.21
C CYS A 55 6.09 -18.35 -19.61
N ALA A 56 5.73 -19.55 -19.14
CA ALA A 56 6.68 -20.51 -18.59
C ALA A 56 7.75 -20.91 -19.63
N ARG A 57 7.34 -21.17 -20.87
CA ARG A 57 8.25 -21.46 -21.99
C ARG A 57 9.16 -20.28 -22.32
N LEU A 58 8.62 -19.06 -22.31
CA LEU A 58 9.41 -17.85 -22.57
C LEU A 58 10.50 -17.68 -21.49
N LEU A 59 10.14 -17.82 -20.22
CA LEU A 59 11.08 -17.71 -19.09
C LEU A 59 12.17 -18.80 -19.17
N ALA A 60 11.79 -20.04 -19.44
CA ALA A 60 12.74 -21.14 -19.58
C ALA A 60 13.64 -21.01 -20.81
N LYS A 61 13.08 -20.72 -22.00
CA LYS A 61 13.82 -20.71 -23.27
C LYS A 61 14.66 -19.46 -23.46
N CYS A 62 14.11 -18.28 -23.16
CA CYS A 62 14.78 -17.01 -23.47
C CYS A 62 15.74 -16.56 -22.36
N ARG A 63 15.57 -17.07 -21.13
CA ARG A 63 16.36 -16.64 -19.96
C ARG A 63 17.08 -17.79 -19.27
N SER A 64 16.86 -19.03 -19.70
CA SER A 64 17.35 -20.23 -19.03
C SER A 64 16.88 -20.33 -17.56
N PHE A 65 15.79 -19.64 -17.20
CA PHE A 65 15.28 -19.63 -15.83
C PHE A 65 14.65 -20.97 -15.49
N ARG A 66 14.94 -21.46 -14.28
CA ARG A 66 14.31 -22.65 -13.73
C ARG A 66 12.91 -22.29 -13.24
N VAL A 67 11.89 -22.74 -13.95
CA VAL A 67 10.49 -22.49 -13.62
C VAL A 67 9.88 -23.66 -12.84
N LEU A 68 8.79 -23.38 -12.15
CA LEU A 68 8.01 -24.35 -11.38
C LEU A 68 6.53 -23.91 -11.30
N PRO A 69 5.57 -24.84 -11.16
CA PRO A 69 4.18 -24.47 -10.91
C PRO A 69 4.00 -24.02 -9.45
N MET A 70 3.19 -22.99 -9.27
CA MET A 70 2.77 -22.44 -7.99
C MET A 70 1.25 -22.56 -7.84
N VAL A 71 0.80 -22.70 -6.60
CA VAL A 71 -0.62 -22.89 -6.28
C VAL A 71 -1.45 -21.75 -6.89
N PRO A 72 -2.61 -22.03 -7.52
CA PRO A 72 -3.46 -21.00 -8.09
C PRO A 72 -3.82 -19.92 -7.06
N ASN A 73 -3.78 -18.66 -7.48
CA ASN A 73 -4.05 -17.50 -6.63
C ASN A 73 -3.14 -17.36 -5.39
N GLN A 74 -2.02 -18.06 -5.39
CA GLN A 74 -1.07 -18.18 -4.28
C GLN A 74 0.36 -18.00 -4.78
N LYS A 75 1.32 -17.87 -3.85
CA LYS A 75 2.76 -17.68 -4.15
C LYS A 75 3.60 -18.92 -3.79
N GLU A 76 2.95 -19.94 -3.26
CA GLU A 76 3.55 -21.16 -2.75
C GLU A 76 3.85 -22.14 -3.91
N PRO A 77 5.05 -22.74 -3.96
CA PRO A 77 5.35 -23.84 -4.87
C PRO A 77 4.35 -25.00 -4.74
N ALA A 78 3.86 -25.52 -5.86
CA ALA A 78 2.90 -26.62 -5.87
C ALA A 78 3.53 -28.02 -5.85
N ILE A 79 4.86 -28.11 -6.03
CA ILE A 79 5.60 -29.37 -6.08
C ILE A 79 6.43 -29.54 -4.81
N LEU A 80 6.49 -30.77 -4.29
CA LEU A 80 7.44 -31.17 -3.25
C LEU A 80 8.87 -31.10 -3.78
N ASP A 81 9.81 -30.76 -2.90
CA ASP A 81 11.23 -30.58 -3.26
C ASP A 81 11.45 -29.69 -4.50
N TRP A 82 10.66 -28.62 -4.58
CA TRP A 82 10.63 -27.73 -5.74
C TRP A 82 11.99 -27.14 -6.10
N ARG A 83 12.93 -27.02 -5.15
CA ARG A 83 14.28 -26.48 -5.38
C ARG A 83 15.07 -27.31 -6.39
N ASN A 84 14.96 -28.64 -6.28
CA ASN A 84 15.60 -29.59 -7.18
C ASN A 84 14.73 -29.86 -8.42
N GLN A 85 13.40 -29.72 -8.29
CA GLN A 85 12.50 -29.99 -9.40
C GLN A 85 12.34 -28.85 -10.40
N ALA A 86 12.55 -27.60 -9.99
CA ALA A 86 12.49 -26.42 -10.86
C ALA A 86 13.41 -26.59 -12.07
N THR A 87 12.90 -26.30 -13.25
CA THR A 87 13.52 -26.74 -14.51
C THR A 87 13.41 -25.68 -15.60
N ASN A 88 14.36 -25.67 -16.53
CA ASN A 88 14.25 -24.95 -17.79
C ASN A 88 14.02 -25.90 -18.98
N ASP A 89 13.82 -27.20 -18.71
CA ASP A 89 13.49 -28.19 -19.73
C ASP A 89 12.04 -27.99 -20.21
N LEU A 90 11.92 -27.63 -21.49
CA LEU A 90 10.64 -27.37 -22.14
C LEU A 90 9.73 -28.59 -22.14
N ALA A 91 10.26 -29.82 -22.27
CA ALA A 91 9.43 -31.02 -22.29
C ALA A 91 8.75 -31.23 -20.93
N LYS A 92 9.50 -31.05 -19.84
CA LYS A 92 8.97 -31.15 -18.47
C LYS A 92 7.94 -30.05 -18.18
N ILE A 93 8.17 -28.82 -18.67
CA ILE A 93 7.23 -27.69 -18.54
C ILE A 93 5.93 -27.97 -19.29
N GLU A 94 6.02 -28.49 -20.52
CA GLU A 94 4.85 -28.88 -21.31
C GLU A 94 4.01 -29.95 -20.59
N ILE A 95 4.65 -30.98 -20.03
CA ILE A 95 3.97 -32.03 -19.26
C ILE A 95 3.25 -31.44 -18.03
N TRP A 96 3.86 -30.51 -17.32
CA TRP A 96 3.27 -29.91 -16.12
C TRP A 96 1.98 -29.15 -16.41
N TRP A 97 1.99 -28.25 -17.39
CA TRP A 97 0.84 -27.38 -17.69
C TRP A 97 -0.17 -27.99 -18.66
N SER A 98 0.17 -29.09 -19.36
CA SER A 98 -0.81 -29.90 -20.09
C SER A 98 -1.51 -30.94 -19.19
N GLY A 99 -0.88 -31.33 -18.08
CA GLY A 99 -1.38 -32.33 -17.14
C GLY A 99 -1.78 -31.77 -15.77
N ARG A 100 -1.15 -32.29 -14.71
CA ARG A 100 -1.54 -32.10 -13.30
C ARG A 100 -1.59 -30.64 -12.84
N TYR A 101 -0.78 -29.76 -13.42
CA TYR A 101 -0.66 -28.36 -13.00
C TYR A 101 -1.33 -27.39 -13.99
N LYS A 102 -2.30 -27.86 -14.77
CA LYS A 102 -3.12 -27.01 -15.64
C LYS A 102 -3.75 -25.86 -14.83
N GLY A 103 -3.54 -24.64 -15.28
CA GLY A 103 -4.04 -23.41 -14.64
C GLY A 103 -3.23 -22.90 -13.44
N TYR A 104 -2.13 -23.57 -13.07
CA TYR A 104 -1.28 -23.13 -11.94
C TYR A 104 -0.49 -21.87 -12.29
N ASN A 105 -0.12 -21.10 -11.25
CA ASN A 105 0.75 -19.94 -11.37
C ASN A 105 2.17 -20.38 -11.80
N VAL A 106 2.90 -19.48 -12.44
CA VAL A 106 4.27 -19.71 -12.91
C VAL A 106 5.25 -19.10 -11.91
N GLY A 107 6.05 -19.94 -11.28
CA GLY A 107 7.14 -19.56 -10.40
C GLY A 107 8.50 -19.64 -11.07
N VAL A 108 9.46 -18.86 -10.58
CA VAL A 108 10.88 -18.91 -10.94
C VAL A 108 11.69 -19.19 -9.69
N ALA A 109 12.54 -20.22 -9.73
CA ALA A 109 13.52 -20.50 -8.68
C ALA A 109 14.75 -19.61 -8.87
N THR A 110 15.26 -19.07 -7.77
CA THR A 110 16.52 -18.31 -7.73
C THR A 110 17.68 -19.25 -7.37
N GLY A 111 18.91 -18.71 -7.36
CA GLY A 111 20.15 -19.49 -7.29
C GLY A 111 20.56 -20.04 -8.67
N GLY A 112 21.71 -20.70 -8.74
CA GLY A 112 22.26 -21.18 -10.03
C GLY A 112 22.52 -20.04 -11.02
N GLY A 113 23.08 -18.93 -10.53
CA GLY A 113 23.37 -17.72 -11.33
C GLY A 113 22.22 -16.71 -11.44
N LEU A 114 21.10 -16.90 -10.73
CA LEU A 114 19.98 -15.95 -10.69
C LEU A 114 19.74 -15.40 -9.28
N LEU A 115 19.73 -14.07 -9.15
CA LEU A 115 19.29 -13.34 -7.97
C LEU A 115 18.01 -12.57 -8.30
N VAL A 116 17.05 -12.52 -7.38
CA VAL A 116 15.86 -11.69 -7.49
C VAL A 116 15.70 -10.86 -6.23
N LEU A 117 15.58 -9.54 -6.39
CA LEU A 117 15.17 -8.63 -5.33
C LEU A 117 13.64 -8.49 -5.38
N ASP A 118 12.94 -8.94 -4.34
CA ASP A 118 11.50 -8.80 -4.18
C ASP A 118 11.19 -7.56 -3.33
N VAL A 119 10.75 -6.50 -4.00
CA VAL A 119 10.45 -5.19 -3.42
C VAL A 119 8.97 -5.16 -3.03
N ASP A 120 8.69 -5.21 -1.73
CA ASP A 120 7.35 -5.26 -1.17
C ASP A 120 6.86 -3.88 -0.67
N THR A 121 5.64 -3.53 -1.06
CA THR A 121 4.96 -2.27 -0.70
C THR A 121 3.73 -2.49 0.18
N LYS A 122 3.38 -3.74 0.50
CA LYS A 122 2.19 -4.03 1.31
C LYS A 122 2.36 -3.52 2.75
N LYS A 123 1.23 -3.19 3.39
CA LYS A 123 1.13 -2.89 4.84
C LYS A 123 2.05 -1.75 5.33
N GLY A 124 2.27 -0.72 4.50
CA GLY A 124 3.10 0.43 4.87
C GLY A 124 4.61 0.16 4.82
N LYS A 125 5.05 -0.92 4.15
CA LYS A 125 6.47 -1.15 3.86
C LYS A 125 7.00 -0.13 2.87
N LEU A 126 8.21 0.37 3.14
CA LEU A 126 8.90 1.40 2.34
C LEU A 126 9.69 0.82 1.16
N GLY A 127 9.26 -0.31 0.56
CA GLY A 127 10.06 -1.04 -0.43
C GLY A 127 10.46 -0.18 -1.65
N LEU A 128 9.56 0.66 -2.18
CA LEU A 128 9.88 1.53 -3.32
C LEU A 128 10.85 2.67 -2.94
N GLU A 129 10.73 3.23 -1.74
CA GLU A 129 11.68 4.25 -1.25
C GLU A 129 13.06 3.64 -1.02
N SER A 130 13.09 2.42 -0.44
CA SER A 130 14.32 1.64 -0.29
C SER A 130 14.94 1.31 -1.64
N LEU A 131 14.12 0.99 -2.65
CA LEU A 131 14.62 0.75 -4.01
C LEU A 131 15.22 2.01 -4.61
N GLU A 132 14.53 3.15 -4.51
CA GLU A 132 15.05 4.42 -5.03
C GLU A 132 16.37 4.79 -4.36
N ARG A 133 16.51 4.54 -3.05
CA ARG A 133 17.76 4.72 -2.33
C ARG A 133 18.83 3.74 -2.82
N LEU A 134 18.50 2.47 -2.98
CA LEU A 134 19.40 1.42 -3.48
C LEU A 134 19.92 1.76 -4.89
N GLU A 135 19.04 2.27 -5.77
CA GLU A 135 19.39 2.71 -7.12
C GLU A 135 20.32 3.91 -7.11
N ARG A 136 20.10 4.88 -6.21
CA ARG A 136 20.97 6.05 -6.05
C ARG A 136 22.33 5.70 -5.45
N GLU A 137 22.37 4.82 -4.46
CA GLU A 137 23.60 4.48 -3.73
C GLU A 137 24.47 3.48 -4.49
N LEU A 138 23.88 2.51 -5.21
CA LEU A 138 24.60 1.36 -5.78
C LEU A 138 24.47 1.26 -7.30
N ASN A 139 23.92 2.30 -7.94
CA ASN A 139 23.84 2.45 -9.39
C ASN A 139 23.28 1.20 -10.11
N LEU A 140 22.13 0.71 -9.62
CA LEU A 140 21.44 -0.43 -10.22
C LEU A 140 21.14 -0.15 -11.71
N PRO A 141 21.59 -1.03 -12.61
CA PRO A 141 21.34 -0.89 -14.04
C PRO A 141 19.84 -0.82 -14.40
N TRP A 142 19.50 0.12 -15.28
CA TRP A 142 18.11 0.37 -15.69
C TRP A 142 17.60 -0.65 -16.70
N GLY A 143 18.48 -1.43 -17.34
CA GLY A 143 18.16 -2.44 -18.36
C GLY A 143 17.66 -3.78 -17.82
N MET A 144 17.63 -3.94 -16.50
CA MET A 144 17.26 -5.19 -15.82
C MET A 144 15.79 -5.56 -16.00
N LEU A 145 15.49 -6.85 -15.97
CA LEU A 145 14.11 -7.33 -16.03
C LEU A 145 13.38 -6.96 -14.73
N ARG A 146 12.36 -6.12 -14.86
CA ARG A 146 11.50 -5.67 -13.77
C ARG A 146 10.09 -6.16 -14.01
N ILE A 147 9.54 -6.85 -13.02
CA ILE A 147 8.17 -7.34 -13.04
C ILE A 147 7.38 -6.66 -11.93
N LYS A 148 6.34 -5.92 -12.30
CA LYS A 148 5.38 -5.34 -11.36
C LYS A 148 4.57 -6.44 -10.71
N THR A 149 4.51 -6.42 -9.38
CA THR A 149 3.73 -7.38 -8.61
C THR A 149 2.29 -6.91 -8.44
N PRO A 150 1.32 -7.82 -8.21
CA PRO A 150 -0.09 -7.47 -7.95
C PRO A 150 -0.33 -6.47 -6.82
N SER A 151 0.60 -6.37 -5.87
CA SER A 151 0.54 -5.41 -4.76
C SER A 151 1.12 -4.03 -5.07
N GLY A 152 1.67 -3.82 -6.27
CA GLY A 152 2.32 -2.57 -6.65
C GLY A 152 3.81 -2.50 -6.29
N GLY A 153 4.39 -3.62 -5.84
CA GLY A 153 5.84 -3.77 -5.67
C GLY A 153 6.53 -4.22 -6.97
N LEU A 154 7.79 -4.65 -6.88
CA LEU A 154 8.62 -5.03 -8.03
C LEU A 154 9.46 -6.28 -7.74
N HIS A 155 9.57 -7.17 -8.72
CA HIS A 155 10.67 -8.14 -8.76
C HIS A 155 11.73 -7.65 -9.74
N ILE A 156 12.97 -7.57 -9.28
CA ILE A 156 14.12 -7.18 -10.11
C ILE A 156 15.03 -8.40 -10.26
N TYR A 157 15.17 -8.88 -11.50
CA TYR A 157 15.95 -10.08 -11.81
C TYR A 157 17.37 -9.70 -12.24
N LEU A 158 18.35 -10.28 -11.56
CA LEU A 158 19.77 -9.97 -11.66
C LEU A 158 20.57 -11.25 -11.94
N LYS A 159 21.59 -11.16 -12.81
CA LYS A 159 22.54 -12.28 -12.97
C LYS A 159 23.52 -12.28 -11.80
N ALA A 160 23.62 -13.39 -11.10
CA ALA A 160 24.57 -13.57 -10.00
C ALA A 160 25.78 -14.40 -10.46
N PRO A 161 26.95 -14.25 -9.81
CA PRO A 161 28.08 -15.15 -10.00
C PRO A 161 27.70 -16.63 -9.79
N GLU A 162 28.40 -17.56 -10.45
CA GLU A 162 28.09 -18.99 -10.36
C GLU A 162 28.29 -19.56 -8.94
N ASP A 163 29.26 -19.01 -8.21
CA ASP A 163 29.59 -19.34 -6.82
C ASP A 163 28.66 -18.63 -5.80
N PHE A 164 27.76 -17.76 -6.26
CA PHE A 164 26.85 -17.05 -5.37
C PHE A 164 25.70 -17.94 -4.90
N GLU A 165 25.76 -18.31 -3.62
CA GLU A 165 24.65 -18.97 -2.94
C GLU A 165 23.61 -17.94 -2.47
N VAL A 166 22.40 -18.02 -3.02
CA VAL A 166 21.28 -17.20 -2.55
C VAL A 166 20.92 -17.60 -1.13
N ARG A 167 21.03 -16.66 -0.19
CA ARG A 167 20.52 -16.81 1.18
C ARG A 167 19.25 -16.00 1.34
N GLN A 168 18.20 -16.62 1.88
CA GLN A 168 16.94 -15.92 2.10
C GLN A 168 17.14 -14.70 3.03
N ARG A 169 16.52 -13.57 2.67
CA ARG A 169 16.41 -12.34 3.45
C ARG A 169 14.97 -11.89 3.40
N VAL A 170 14.37 -11.70 4.57
CA VAL A 170 12.96 -11.31 4.68
C VAL A 170 12.88 -9.92 5.29
N ASN A 171 12.13 -9.06 4.62
CA ASN A 171 11.80 -7.68 4.96
C ASN A 171 12.99 -6.71 5.08
N ASN A 172 14.21 -7.14 4.77
CA ASN A 172 15.40 -6.30 4.89
C ASN A 172 16.60 -6.91 4.14
N LEU A 173 17.05 -6.21 3.10
CA LEU A 173 18.36 -6.41 2.49
C LEU A 173 19.35 -5.46 3.17
N SER A 174 20.03 -5.91 4.22
CA SER A 174 21.20 -5.25 4.83
C SER A 174 21.11 -3.72 4.98
N GLY A 175 19.96 -3.21 5.45
CA GLY A 175 19.72 -1.77 5.65
C GLY A 175 18.61 -1.19 4.77
N PHE A 176 18.14 -1.93 3.77
CA PHE A 176 17.06 -1.55 2.85
C PHE A 176 15.76 -2.28 3.22
N PRO A 177 14.90 -1.68 4.08
CA PRO A 177 13.66 -2.33 4.53
C PRO A 177 12.64 -2.49 3.40
N GLY A 178 11.91 -3.61 3.41
CA GLY A 178 10.92 -3.93 2.38
C GLY A 178 11.51 -4.47 1.08
N ILE A 179 12.82 -4.76 1.03
CA ILE A 179 13.46 -5.51 -0.05
C ILE A 179 13.87 -6.89 0.48
N ASP A 180 13.37 -7.93 -0.17
CA ASP A 180 13.55 -9.32 0.20
C ASP A 180 14.44 -10.02 -0.83
N VAL A 181 15.19 -11.03 -0.37
CA VAL A 181 15.89 -12.00 -1.21
C VAL A 181 15.26 -13.35 -0.95
N THR A 182 14.70 -13.97 -1.97
CA THR A 182 13.93 -15.20 -1.85
C THR A 182 14.48 -16.29 -2.76
N HIS A 183 14.29 -17.55 -2.36
CA HIS A 183 14.66 -18.73 -3.15
C HIS A 183 13.71 -18.98 -4.33
N CYS A 184 12.52 -18.39 -4.33
CA CYS A 184 11.59 -18.43 -5.46
C CYS A 184 10.62 -17.25 -5.46
N VAL A 185 10.14 -16.87 -6.65
CA VAL A 185 9.13 -15.82 -6.85
C VAL A 185 8.07 -16.26 -7.84
N ALA A 186 6.83 -15.82 -7.65
CA ALA A 186 5.83 -15.86 -8.71
C ALA A 186 6.22 -14.85 -9.80
N SER A 187 6.02 -15.20 -11.06
CA SER A 187 6.44 -14.40 -12.21
C SER A 187 5.30 -14.16 -13.20
N VAL A 188 5.62 -13.63 -14.37
CA VAL A 188 4.68 -13.49 -15.50
C VAL A 188 4.06 -14.84 -15.85
N GLY A 189 2.78 -14.85 -16.22
CA GLY A 189 1.98 -16.07 -16.24
C GLY A 189 1.30 -16.39 -14.89
N SER A 190 1.38 -15.49 -13.92
CA SER A 190 0.70 -15.64 -12.62
C SER A 190 -0.32 -14.52 -12.38
N SER A 191 -1.28 -14.81 -11.52
CA SER A 191 -2.26 -13.83 -11.03
C SER A 191 -2.57 -14.04 -9.54
N ILE A 192 -2.76 -12.95 -8.81
CA ILE A 192 -3.23 -12.94 -7.42
C ILE A 192 -4.43 -11.98 -7.32
N ASN A 193 -5.57 -12.47 -6.86
CA ASN A 193 -6.84 -11.77 -6.73
C ASN A 193 -7.23 -11.03 -8.02
N GLY A 194 -7.09 -11.69 -9.16
CA GLY A 194 -7.39 -11.14 -10.50
C GLY A 194 -6.38 -10.14 -11.04
N LYS A 195 -5.36 -9.74 -10.27
CA LYS A 195 -4.27 -8.88 -10.72
C LYS A 195 -3.08 -9.71 -11.18
N GLN A 196 -2.52 -9.35 -12.33
CA GLN A 196 -1.44 -10.09 -12.99
C GLN A 196 -0.07 -9.50 -12.64
N TYR A 197 0.98 -10.30 -12.85
CA TYR A 197 2.36 -9.82 -12.86
C TYR A 197 2.67 -9.23 -14.24
N GLU A 198 3.19 -8.00 -14.29
CA GLU A 198 3.39 -7.26 -15.55
C GLU A 198 4.87 -6.97 -15.78
N VAL A 199 5.38 -7.23 -16.98
CA VAL A 199 6.76 -6.84 -17.30
C VAL A 199 6.79 -5.35 -17.61
N LEU A 200 7.69 -4.63 -16.95
CA LEU A 200 7.90 -3.19 -17.16
C LEU A 200 9.04 -2.91 -18.14
N THR A 201 10.00 -3.82 -18.28
CA THR A 201 11.15 -3.66 -19.17
C THR A 201 10.80 -4.12 -20.60
N PRO A 202 11.22 -3.41 -21.66
CA PRO A 202 10.90 -3.79 -23.04
C PRO A 202 11.37 -5.22 -23.42
N PRO A 203 10.66 -5.91 -24.36
CA PRO A 203 11.00 -7.25 -24.89
C PRO A 203 12.45 -7.45 -25.33
N GLU A 204 13.11 -6.37 -25.74
CA GLU A 204 14.47 -6.35 -26.27
C GLU A 204 15.53 -6.53 -25.16
N SER A 205 15.22 -6.07 -23.95
CA SER A 205 15.93 -6.37 -22.69
C SER A 205 15.70 -7.82 -22.20
N TYR A 206 14.96 -8.59 -23.01
CA TYR A 206 14.88 -10.04 -23.21
C TYR A 206 16.12 -10.88 -22.92
N ARG A 207 17.31 -10.36 -23.24
CA ARG A 207 18.49 -11.20 -23.51
C ARG A 207 19.42 -11.38 -22.32
N GLY A 208 18.87 -11.68 -21.15
CA GLY A 208 19.63 -12.27 -20.06
C GLY A 208 20.90 -11.52 -19.65
N GLY A 209 20.73 -10.58 -18.72
CA GLY A 209 21.68 -10.46 -17.62
C GLY A 209 22.69 -9.34 -17.74
N GLU A 210 22.27 -8.13 -17.40
CA GLU A 210 23.19 -7.25 -16.68
C GLU A 210 23.55 -7.97 -15.38
N ALA A 211 24.85 -8.12 -15.13
CA ALA A 211 25.36 -8.67 -13.89
C ALA A 211 24.84 -7.81 -12.73
N ALA A 212 24.48 -8.47 -11.63
CA ALA A 212 24.31 -7.76 -10.37
C ALA A 212 25.62 -7.00 -10.10
N PRO A 213 25.56 -5.69 -9.77
CA PRO A 213 26.72 -4.99 -9.26
C PRO A 213 27.33 -5.75 -8.09
N ASP A 214 28.66 -5.75 -7.98
CA ASP A 214 29.37 -6.47 -6.93
C ASP A 214 28.90 -6.02 -5.53
N GLU A 215 28.54 -4.75 -5.39
CA GLU A 215 27.99 -4.17 -4.16
C GLU A 215 26.64 -4.80 -3.76
N ILE A 216 25.79 -5.14 -4.73
CA ILE A 216 24.52 -5.84 -4.47
C ILE A 216 24.79 -7.28 -4.04
N ILE A 217 25.75 -7.95 -4.70
CA ILE A 217 26.18 -9.30 -4.34
C ILE A 217 26.74 -9.32 -2.92
N ASP A 218 27.59 -8.34 -2.58
CA ASP A 218 28.18 -8.21 -1.25
C ASP A 218 27.13 -7.93 -0.19
N LEU A 219 26.14 -7.07 -0.45
CA LEU A 219 25.02 -6.86 0.48
C LEU A 219 24.22 -8.12 0.73
N CYS A 220 24.06 -8.99 -0.27
CA CYS A 220 23.39 -10.27 -0.12
C CYS A 220 24.26 -11.31 0.63
N ARG A 221 25.59 -11.26 0.43
CA ARG A 221 26.57 -12.13 1.11
C ARG A 221 26.75 -11.76 2.58
N GLN A 222 26.71 -10.47 2.89
CA GLN A 222 26.78 -9.96 4.27
C GLN A 222 25.77 -10.74 5.11
N ALA A 223 26.27 -11.36 6.19
CA ALA A 223 25.39 -11.89 7.23
C ALA A 223 24.47 -10.75 7.59
N ALA A 224 23.14 -10.98 7.49
CA ALA A 224 22.14 -9.93 7.66
C ALA A 224 22.64 -9.05 8.77
N THR A 225 23.07 -7.81 8.43
CA THR A 225 23.43 -6.86 9.47
C THR A 225 22.17 -6.89 10.29
N LYS A 226 22.24 -7.45 11.50
CA LYS A 226 21.16 -7.27 12.44
C LYS A 226 21.11 -5.77 12.42
N ILE A 227 20.10 -5.21 11.78
CA ILE A 227 19.60 -3.95 12.24
C ILE A 227 19.29 -4.35 13.66
N ARG A 228 20.26 -4.08 14.56
CA ARG A 228 19.94 -3.74 15.92
C ARG A 228 18.91 -2.68 15.64
N LYS A 229 17.62 -3.07 15.62
CA LYS A 229 16.57 -2.14 15.99
C LYS A 229 17.17 -1.56 17.24
N THR A 230 17.64 -0.32 17.14
CA THR A 230 18.31 0.37 18.23
C THR A 230 17.47 0.01 19.43
N ILE A 231 18.04 -0.75 20.40
CA ILE A 231 17.29 -1.23 21.57
C ILE A 231 16.51 -0.02 22.02
N ALA A 232 15.19 -0.06 21.84
CA ALA A 232 14.41 1.16 21.81
C ALA A 232 14.68 1.84 23.15
N THR A 233 15.32 3.01 23.09
CA THR A 233 15.83 3.65 24.29
C THR A 233 14.62 3.88 25.18
N PRO A 234 14.66 3.43 26.45
CA PRO A 234 13.53 3.59 27.34
C PRO A 234 13.19 5.08 27.40
N VAL A 235 11.93 5.41 27.09
CA VAL A 235 11.46 6.80 27.05
C VAL A 235 11.16 7.35 28.44
N VAL A 236 11.09 6.45 29.43
CA VAL A 236 10.91 6.75 30.86
C VAL A 236 11.88 5.90 31.67
N PRO A 237 12.27 6.31 32.89
CA PRO A 237 13.00 5.43 33.80
C PRO A 237 12.21 4.16 34.05
N LEU A 238 12.89 3.03 33.89
CA LEU A 238 12.26 1.71 34.01
C LEU A 238 11.97 1.36 35.47
N ASP A 239 11.02 0.45 35.67
CA ASP A 239 10.72 -0.17 36.98
C ASP A 239 10.35 0.83 38.09
N ARG A 240 9.74 1.96 37.72
CA ARG A 240 9.13 2.86 38.71
C ARG A 240 8.02 2.15 39.47
N GLU A 241 7.86 2.48 40.76
CA GLU A 241 6.91 1.81 41.66
C GLU A 241 5.47 1.78 41.13
N HIS A 242 5.00 2.89 40.55
CA HIS A 242 3.66 2.97 39.95
C HIS A 242 3.53 2.12 38.67
N ALA A 243 4.60 1.94 37.89
CA ALA A 243 4.59 1.09 36.71
C ALA A 243 4.47 -0.38 37.13
N ILE A 244 5.22 -0.79 38.15
CA ILE A 244 5.16 -2.13 38.73
C ILE A 244 3.76 -2.40 39.31
N LYS A 245 3.18 -1.45 40.07
CA LYS A 245 1.81 -1.59 40.60
C LYS A 245 0.77 -1.78 39.48
N ARG A 246 0.84 -0.97 38.42
CA ARG A 246 -0.05 -1.12 37.24
C ARG A 246 0.16 -2.45 36.51
N ALA A 247 1.40 -2.92 36.41
CA ALA A 247 1.71 -4.21 35.82
C ALA A 247 1.07 -5.37 36.62
N ILE A 248 1.21 -5.35 37.95
CA ILE A 248 0.62 -6.35 38.85
C ILE A 248 -0.91 -6.32 38.77
N ASP A 249 -1.53 -5.14 38.80
CA ASP A 249 -2.98 -4.98 38.66
C ASP A 249 -3.50 -5.42 37.27
N GLY A 250 -2.74 -5.14 36.21
CA GLY A 250 -3.06 -5.60 34.86
C GLY A 250 -2.97 -7.13 34.73
N LEU A 251 -1.99 -7.75 35.38
CA LEU A 251 -1.81 -9.20 35.41
C LEU A 251 -2.94 -9.88 36.19
N SER A 252 -3.31 -9.37 37.35
CA SER A 252 -4.37 -9.97 38.19
C SER A 252 -5.72 -10.07 37.46
N ARG A 253 -6.03 -9.11 36.57
CA ARG A 253 -7.24 -9.07 35.74
C ARG A 253 -7.11 -9.79 34.39
N HIS A 254 -5.91 -10.23 34.00
CA HIS A 254 -5.68 -10.84 32.70
C HIS A 254 -6.26 -12.27 32.66
N PRO A 255 -6.93 -12.67 31.55
CA PRO A 255 -7.47 -14.02 31.39
C PRO A 255 -6.36 -15.10 31.41
N ILE A 256 -6.73 -16.27 31.94
CA ILE A 256 -5.83 -17.41 32.17
C ILE A 256 -5.37 -18.03 30.84
N VAL A 257 -4.07 -18.31 30.72
CA VAL A 257 -3.49 -19.06 29.60
C VAL A 257 -3.43 -20.54 30.00
N ARG A 258 -4.27 -21.40 29.41
CA ARG A 258 -4.38 -22.83 29.77
C ARG A 258 -3.79 -23.81 28.76
N GLU A 259 -3.52 -23.39 27.52
CA GLU A 259 -3.14 -24.28 26.42
C GLU A 259 -1.79 -23.88 25.80
N PHE A 260 -0.95 -24.88 25.49
CA PHE A 260 0.40 -24.72 24.96
C PHE A 260 0.45 -24.10 23.54
N GLU A 261 -0.55 -24.36 22.69
CA GLU A 261 -0.53 -23.86 21.31
C GLU A 261 -0.85 -22.36 21.22
N GLU A 262 -1.68 -21.83 22.12
CA GLU A 262 -2.01 -20.40 22.17
C GLU A 262 -1.12 -19.59 23.15
N SER A 263 -0.32 -20.27 23.98
CA SER A 263 0.46 -19.62 25.04
C SER A 263 1.62 -18.78 24.52
N ASP A 264 2.26 -19.20 23.42
CA ASP A 264 3.40 -18.49 22.84
C ASP A 264 3.03 -17.04 22.47
N ARG A 265 1.99 -16.88 21.64
CA ARG A 265 1.52 -15.57 21.21
C ARG A 265 1.00 -14.73 22.38
N LYS A 266 0.33 -15.35 23.36
CA LYS A 266 -0.24 -14.67 24.52
C LYS A 266 0.86 -14.13 25.45
N ILE A 267 1.87 -14.92 25.77
CA ILE A 267 3.00 -14.51 26.62
C ILE A 267 3.85 -13.46 25.92
N TYR A 268 4.11 -13.63 24.61
CA TYR A 268 4.80 -12.62 23.80
C TYR A 268 4.06 -11.27 23.82
N ASN A 269 2.74 -11.27 23.58
CA ASN A 269 1.94 -10.04 23.60
C ASN A 269 1.83 -9.44 25.01
N LEU A 270 1.77 -10.28 26.05
CA LEU A 270 1.77 -9.84 27.44
C LEU A 270 3.08 -9.13 27.80
N ALA A 271 4.22 -9.68 27.38
CA ALA A 271 5.53 -9.08 27.57
C ALA A 271 5.66 -7.74 26.82
N ILE A 272 5.11 -7.61 25.59
CA ILE A 272 5.02 -6.32 24.89
C ILE A 272 4.23 -5.31 25.73
N LYS A 273 3.08 -5.71 26.27
CA LYS A 273 2.22 -4.81 27.06
C LYS A 273 2.93 -4.33 28.33
N LEU A 274 3.58 -5.22 29.08
CA LEU A 274 4.36 -4.86 30.26
C LEU A 274 5.54 -3.93 29.92
N ARG A 275 6.20 -4.18 28.78
CA ARG A 275 7.24 -3.29 28.25
C ARG A 275 6.71 -1.88 27.98
N THR A 276 5.51 -1.72 27.43
CA THR A 276 4.92 -0.38 27.22
C THR A 276 4.63 0.38 28.51
N PHE A 277 4.49 -0.30 29.65
CA PHE A 277 4.34 0.36 30.96
C PHE A 277 5.66 0.87 31.54
N GLY A 278 6.80 0.56 30.92
CA GLY A 278 8.13 0.93 31.40
C GLY A 278 8.72 -0.10 32.36
N ILE A 279 8.34 -1.37 32.26
CA ILE A 279 8.97 -2.47 33.02
C ILE A 279 10.24 -2.94 32.29
N SER A 280 11.32 -3.22 33.01
CA SER A 280 12.55 -3.78 32.45
C SER A 280 12.37 -5.25 32.05
N GLU A 281 13.25 -5.76 31.20
CA GLU A 281 13.21 -7.15 30.72
C GLU A 281 13.22 -8.16 31.89
N ASN A 282 14.12 -7.96 32.86
CA ASN A 282 14.27 -8.85 34.01
C ASN A 282 13.03 -8.81 34.93
N THR A 283 12.53 -7.61 35.26
CA THR A 283 11.34 -7.45 36.11
C THR A 283 10.09 -8.00 35.41
N CYS A 284 9.99 -7.86 34.09
CA CYS A 284 8.90 -8.41 33.29
C CYS A 284 8.88 -9.94 33.34
N TRP A 285 10.04 -10.58 33.16
CA TRP A 285 10.19 -12.02 33.31
C TRP A 285 9.78 -12.50 34.71
N GLN A 286 10.27 -11.84 35.77
CA GLN A 286 9.90 -12.18 37.15
C GLN A 286 8.40 -12.05 37.42
N LEU A 287 7.76 -10.98 36.93
CA LEU A 287 6.33 -10.76 37.10
C LEU A 287 5.48 -11.80 36.35
N ILE A 288 5.89 -12.19 35.14
CA ILE A 288 5.19 -13.23 34.38
C ILE A 288 5.35 -14.60 35.04
N CYS A 289 6.56 -14.97 35.47
CA CYS A 289 6.81 -16.21 36.21
C CYS A 289 5.98 -16.25 37.49
N LYS A 290 5.97 -15.17 38.27
CA LYS A 290 5.16 -15.06 39.50
C LYS A 290 3.67 -15.18 39.22
N TYR A 291 3.16 -14.48 38.21
CA TYR A 291 1.75 -14.53 37.81
C TYR A 291 1.29 -15.94 37.39
N LEU A 292 2.14 -16.67 36.67
CA LEU A 292 1.84 -18.04 36.23
C LEU A 292 1.92 -19.03 37.41
N SER A 293 2.89 -18.84 38.32
CA SER A 293 3.09 -19.70 39.51
C SER A 293 2.04 -19.50 40.62
N GLU A 294 1.73 -18.26 41.01
CA GLU A 294 0.82 -17.96 42.14
C GLU A 294 -0.61 -18.40 41.89
N ALA A 295 -0.98 -18.53 40.63
CA ALA A 295 -2.36 -18.66 40.26
C ALA A 295 -2.84 -20.12 40.15
N GLY A 296 -1.96 -21.12 40.32
CA GLY A 296 -2.28 -22.53 40.07
C GLY A 296 -2.71 -22.79 38.63
N ARG A 297 -2.18 -22.01 37.67
CA ARG A 297 -2.78 -21.81 36.33
C ARG A 297 -2.16 -22.65 35.21
N THR A 298 -1.21 -23.54 35.48
CA THR A 298 -0.58 -24.39 34.47
C THR A 298 -0.11 -25.73 35.06
N GLU A 299 -0.76 -26.83 34.66
CA GLU A 299 -0.12 -28.15 34.62
C GLU A 299 0.08 -28.52 33.14
N PRO A 300 1.30 -28.88 32.70
CA PRO A 300 2.58 -28.75 33.39
C PRO A 300 3.10 -27.29 33.39
N GLN A 301 3.98 -26.97 34.35
CA GLN A 301 4.61 -25.66 34.49
C GLN A 301 5.39 -25.29 33.21
N PHE A 302 5.19 -24.08 32.70
CA PHE A 302 6.02 -23.57 31.61
C PHE A 302 7.47 -23.45 32.10
N ASP A 303 8.41 -23.92 31.27
CA ASP A 303 9.84 -23.79 31.53
C ASP A 303 10.23 -22.30 31.69
N PRO A 304 10.82 -21.89 32.83
CA PRO A 304 11.26 -20.51 33.05
C PRO A 304 12.21 -19.98 31.98
N GLU A 305 13.08 -20.83 31.41
CA GLU A 305 14.00 -20.44 30.33
C GLU A 305 13.24 -20.15 29.04
N TRP A 306 12.18 -20.91 28.78
CA TRP A 306 11.29 -20.66 27.65
C TRP A 306 10.56 -19.31 27.80
N ILE A 307 10.05 -18.99 29.00
CA ILE A 307 9.43 -17.68 29.29
C ILE A 307 10.45 -16.56 29.08
N GLU A 308 11.67 -16.71 29.60
CA GLU A 308 12.76 -15.75 29.43
C GLU A 308 13.01 -15.49 27.94
N GLN A 309 13.09 -16.55 27.13
CA GLN A 309 13.29 -16.42 25.69
C GLN A 309 12.15 -15.66 25.00
N LYS A 310 10.89 -15.84 25.43
CA LYS A 310 9.74 -15.10 24.89
C LYS A 310 9.75 -13.63 25.29
N VAL A 311 10.09 -13.33 26.54
CA VAL A 311 10.26 -11.96 27.02
C VAL A 311 11.39 -11.27 26.24
N ARG A 312 12.55 -11.92 26.10
CA ARG A 312 13.67 -11.41 25.30
C ARG A 312 13.27 -11.11 23.85
N ASN A 313 12.49 -12.00 23.23
CA ASN A 313 11.96 -11.76 21.89
C ASN A 313 11.01 -10.55 21.84
N ALA A 314 10.15 -10.36 22.84
CA ALA A 314 9.26 -9.19 22.91
C ALA A 314 10.01 -7.87 23.09
N TYR A 315 11.10 -7.86 23.87
CA TYR A 315 11.97 -6.69 24.05
C TYR A 315 12.86 -6.40 22.84
N THR A 316 13.26 -7.44 22.10
CA THR A 316 14.09 -7.30 20.90
C THR A 316 13.26 -6.91 19.67
N TYR A 317 12.10 -7.54 19.48
CA TYR A 317 11.34 -7.44 18.22
C TYR A 317 10.02 -6.68 18.33
N GLY A 318 9.48 -6.53 19.55
CA GLY A 318 8.18 -5.90 19.77
C GLY A 318 8.11 -4.44 19.30
N PRO A 319 6.94 -3.98 18.83
CA PRO A 319 6.74 -2.60 18.41
C PRO A 319 6.81 -1.62 19.59
N GLY A 320 7.07 -0.34 19.31
CA GLY A 320 7.06 0.74 20.30
C GLY A 320 8.33 0.84 21.16
N ALA A 321 8.39 1.88 22.01
CA ALA A 321 9.47 2.10 22.97
C ALA A 321 9.07 1.66 24.39
N PRO A 322 10.02 1.20 25.24
CA PRO A 322 9.71 0.89 26.64
C PRO A 322 9.22 2.13 27.37
N GLY A 323 8.00 2.07 27.92
CA GLY A 323 7.36 3.20 28.62
C GLY A 323 6.46 4.11 27.79
N GLU A 324 6.19 3.78 26.53
CA GLU A 324 5.32 4.57 25.64
C GLU A 324 3.87 4.74 26.14
N CYS A 325 3.36 3.80 26.95
CA CYS A 325 2.03 3.91 27.59
C CYS A 325 2.13 4.49 29.02
N SER A 326 3.27 5.08 29.39
CA SER A 326 3.42 5.77 30.66
C SER A 326 2.82 7.17 30.55
N GLY A 327 2.08 7.61 31.58
CA GLY A 327 1.66 9.01 31.67
C GLY A 327 2.86 9.97 31.70
N LEU A 328 4.04 9.50 32.08
CA LEU A 328 5.26 10.29 32.02
C LEU A 328 5.79 10.51 30.58
N PHE A 329 5.49 9.59 29.66
CA PHE A 329 5.80 9.76 28.24
C PHE A 329 4.77 10.69 27.58
N GLU A 330 3.50 10.52 27.94
CA GLU A 330 2.38 11.30 27.39
C GLU A 330 2.36 12.75 27.89
N PHE A 331 2.74 12.99 29.15
CA PHE A 331 2.66 14.31 29.79
C PHE A 331 4.02 14.87 30.23
N GLY A 332 5.12 14.15 29.98
CA GLY A 332 6.47 14.50 30.42
C GLY A 332 6.73 14.22 31.91
N ASP A 333 8.01 14.23 32.32
CA ASP A 333 8.35 14.36 33.73
C ASP A 333 8.01 15.81 34.12
N SER A 334 6.74 16.06 34.47
CA SER A 334 6.41 17.14 35.38
C SER A 334 7.04 16.73 36.71
N GLY A 335 8.38 16.80 36.78
CA GLY A 335 9.13 16.63 38.00
C GLY A 335 8.37 17.42 39.03
N GLY A 336 8.05 16.78 40.14
CA GLY A 336 7.48 17.46 41.28
C GLY A 336 8.49 18.53 41.73
N ARG A 337 8.51 19.67 41.04
CA ARG A 337 8.49 20.94 41.73
C ARG A 337 7.26 20.82 42.61
N ALA A 338 7.48 20.41 43.85
CA ALA A 338 6.87 21.17 44.93
C ALA A 338 6.94 22.63 44.45
N LEU A 339 5.78 23.21 44.15
CA LEU A 339 5.64 24.60 43.79
C LEU A 339 6.37 25.36 44.89
N SER A 340 7.63 25.70 44.65
CA SER A 340 8.37 26.64 45.44
C SER A 340 7.62 27.93 45.19
N ALA A 341 6.71 28.27 46.11
CA ALA A 341 5.84 29.44 46.13
C ALA A 341 6.07 30.33 44.90
N VAL A 342 5.46 29.91 43.79
CA VAL A 342 5.36 30.77 42.61
C VAL A 342 4.42 31.86 43.13
N GLY A 343 4.99 33.03 43.46
CA GLY A 343 4.25 34.11 44.11
C GLY A 343 2.94 34.35 43.39
N ASP A 344 1.85 34.56 44.14
CA ASP A 344 0.46 34.72 43.68
C ASP A 344 0.31 34.98 42.18
N TRP A 345 0.29 33.92 41.39
CA TRP A 345 -0.34 33.95 40.08
C TRP A 345 -1.71 33.36 40.29
N ASP A 346 -2.74 34.12 39.94
CA ASP A 346 -4.12 33.63 39.97
C ASP A 346 -4.23 32.34 39.15
N GLU A 347 -5.13 31.46 39.58
CA GLU A 347 -5.43 30.22 38.87
C GLU A 347 -5.67 30.52 37.38
N PRO A 348 -4.96 29.86 36.44
CA PRO A 348 -5.08 30.14 35.02
C PRO A 348 -6.55 30.07 34.62
N THR A 349 -7.10 31.20 34.16
CA THR A 349 -8.50 31.25 33.79
C THR A 349 -8.76 30.20 32.73
N ASN A 350 -9.58 29.20 33.06
CA ASN A 350 -10.01 28.22 32.09
C ASN A 350 -10.90 28.94 31.06
N LEU A 351 -10.31 29.29 29.92
CA LEU A 351 -10.95 29.97 28.78
C LEU A 351 -12.14 29.18 28.22
N TRP A 352 -12.24 27.89 28.56
CA TRP A 352 -13.28 26.96 28.14
C TRP A 352 -14.10 26.44 29.34
N SER A 353 -14.01 27.08 30.51
CA SER A 353 -14.87 26.76 31.68
C SER A 353 -16.34 27.04 31.40
N ALA A 354 -16.60 28.03 30.55
CA ALA A 354 -17.87 28.23 29.89
C ALA A 354 -17.94 27.33 28.64
N ASP A 355 -17.73 26.02 28.82
CA ASP A 355 -18.07 24.98 27.84
C ASP A 355 -19.57 25.14 27.56
N THR A 356 -19.86 26.02 26.62
CA THR A 356 -21.19 26.20 26.08
C THR A 356 -21.32 25.06 25.11
N ASP A 357 -22.35 24.24 25.30
CA ASP A 357 -22.73 23.26 24.30
C ASP A 357 -22.70 23.96 22.93
N PRO A 358 -21.99 23.40 21.93
CA PRO A 358 -21.85 24.06 20.64
C PRO A 358 -23.24 24.43 20.14
N PRO A 359 -23.43 25.67 19.65
CA PRO A 359 -24.74 26.13 19.23
C PRO A 359 -25.27 25.16 18.17
N ASN A 360 -26.54 24.76 18.32
CA ASN A 360 -27.22 23.92 17.36
C ASN A 360 -27.06 24.50 15.95
N LEU A 361 -26.87 23.65 14.94
CA LEU A 361 -26.78 24.02 13.52
C LEU A 361 -27.69 25.23 13.18
N PRO A 362 -27.13 26.40 12.86
CA PRO A 362 -27.93 27.57 12.52
C PRO A 362 -28.69 27.33 11.21
N VAL A 363 -29.92 27.86 11.15
CA VAL A 363 -30.81 27.67 10.01
C VAL A 363 -30.27 28.39 8.78
N GLY A 364 -30.26 27.71 7.62
CA GLY A 364 -29.90 28.30 6.33
C GLY A 364 -28.39 28.40 6.04
N VAL A 365 -27.52 27.87 6.92
CA VAL A 365 -26.06 27.86 6.70
C VAL A 365 -25.63 26.79 5.70
N VAL A 366 -26.42 25.74 5.55
CA VAL A 366 -26.18 24.64 4.60
C VAL A 366 -27.38 24.50 3.66
N PRO A 367 -27.23 23.88 2.47
CA PRO A 367 -28.36 23.63 1.58
C PRO A 367 -29.51 22.93 2.31
N GLU A 368 -30.75 23.31 1.99
CA GLU A 368 -31.95 22.85 2.70
C GLU A 368 -32.04 21.32 2.82
N LEU A 369 -31.62 20.60 1.77
CA LEU A 369 -31.57 19.14 1.77
C LEU A 369 -30.62 18.59 2.85
N VAL A 370 -29.43 19.18 2.97
CA VAL A 370 -28.42 18.79 3.97
C VAL A 370 -28.92 19.13 5.37
N GLU A 371 -29.55 20.29 5.54
CA GLU A 371 -30.09 20.70 6.83
C GLU A 371 -31.18 19.75 7.32
N ARG A 372 -32.17 19.45 6.46
CA ARG A 372 -33.26 18.51 6.79
C ARG A 372 -32.71 17.12 7.13
N TYR A 373 -31.75 16.63 6.35
CA TYR A 373 -31.09 15.34 6.59
C TYR A 373 -30.34 15.33 7.92
N ALA A 374 -29.52 16.35 8.18
CA ALA A 374 -28.73 16.47 9.38
C ALA A 374 -29.58 16.53 10.65
N ARG A 375 -30.70 17.27 10.62
CA ARG A 375 -31.64 17.35 11.74
C ARG A 375 -32.38 16.04 12.00
N ASP A 376 -32.83 15.33 10.97
CA ASP A 376 -33.47 14.00 11.14
C ASP A 376 -32.49 12.98 11.73
N ARG A 377 -31.28 12.88 11.15
CA ARG A 377 -30.26 11.92 11.61
C ARG A 377 -29.71 12.26 12.99
N GLY A 378 -29.48 13.55 13.26
CA GLY A 378 -29.07 14.02 14.58
C GLY A 378 -30.06 13.58 15.67
N ARG A 379 -31.37 13.79 15.44
CA ARG A 379 -32.43 13.35 16.37
C ARG A 379 -32.45 11.84 16.59
N ARG A 380 -32.30 11.04 15.53
CA ARG A 380 -32.34 9.56 15.62
C ARG A 380 -31.14 8.97 16.36
N LEU A 381 -29.97 9.57 16.21
CA LEU A 381 -28.72 9.10 16.80
C LEU A 381 -28.42 9.72 18.18
N GLY A 382 -29.20 10.71 18.60
CA GLY A 382 -28.93 11.48 19.82
C GLY A 382 -27.65 12.31 19.72
N VAL A 383 -27.35 12.84 18.53
CA VAL A 383 -26.14 13.65 18.27
C VAL A 383 -26.51 15.03 17.74
N GLU A 384 -25.59 15.98 17.90
CA GLU A 384 -25.76 17.36 17.42
C GLU A 384 -25.84 17.39 15.87
N PRO A 385 -26.86 18.06 15.27
CA PRO A 385 -27.06 18.09 13.83
C PRO A 385 -25.91 18.70 13.02
N GLY A 386 -25.20 19.70 13.55
CA GLY A 386 -24.05 20.34 12.91
C GLY A 386 -22.92 19.36 12.61
N GLY A 387 -22.62 18.43 13.52
CA GLY A 387 -21.69 17.32 13.25
C GLY A 387 -22.13 16.46 12.07
N VAL A 388 -23.43 16.18 11.95
CA VAL A 388 -23.99 15.44 10.81
C VAL A 388 -23.91 16.25 9.52
N ALA A 389 -24.22 17.55 9.58
CA ALA A 389 -24.20 18.44 8.43
C ALA A 389 -22.79 18.61 7.86
N ALA A 390 -21.79 18.84 8.72
CA ALA A 390 -20.39 18.97 8.31
C ALA A 390 -19.89 17.70 7.61
N LEU A 391 -20.15 16.53 8.19
CA LEU A 391 -19.80 15.25 7.57
C LEU A 391 -20.55 15.00 6.26
N SER A 392 -21.81 15.44 6.16
CA SER A 392 -22.62 15.29 4.94
C SER A 392 -22.05 16.11 3.79
N ILE A 393 -21.58 17.32 4.08
CA ILE A 393 -20.89 18.16 3.09
C ILE A 393 -19.60 17.49 2.61
N VAL A 394 -18.80 16.91 3.52
CA VAL A 394 -17.59 16.18 3.16
C VAL A 394 -17.92 14.95 2.31
N ALA A 395 -18.96 14.19 2.67
CA ALA A 395 -19.42 13.04 1.88
C ALA A 395 -19.84 13.46 0.47
N LEU A 396 -20.57 14.57 0.32
CA LEU A 396 -20.92 15.13 -0.98
C LEU A 396 -19.69 15.61 -1.77
N SER A 397 -18.72 16.22 -1.09
CA SER A 397 -17.47 16.67 -1.73
C SER A 397 -16.69 15.50 -2.34
N SER A 398 -16.78 14.30 -1.75
CA SER A 398 -16.14 13.09 -2.28
C SER A 398 -16.71 12.61 -3.62
N LEU A 399 -17.94 13.03 -3.96
CA LEU A 399 -18.58 12.72 -5.24
C LEU A 399 -18.15 13.67 -6.37
N ILE A 400 -17.44 14.75 -6.03
CA ILE A 400 -16.99 15.76 -7.00
C ILE A 400 -15.58 15.40 -7.44
N HIS A 401 -15.37 15.24 -8.75
CA HIS A 401 -14.05 14.93 -9.30
C HIS A 401 -13.05 16.09 -9.05
N ALA A 402 -11.80 15.76 -8.70
CA ALA A 402 -10.77 16.73 -8.33
C ALA A 402 -10.30 17.66 -9.48
N SER A 403 -10.77 17.43 -10.71
CA SER A 403 -10.56 18.35 -11.84
C SER A 403 -11.46 19.59 -11.80
N ASN A 404 -12.51 19.58 -10.97
CA ASN A 404 -13.38 20.74 -10.81
C ASN A 404 -12.68 21.78 -9.92
N CYS A 405 -12.61 23.02 -10.41
CA CYS A 405 -12.10 24.16 -9.67
C CYS A 405 -13.19 25.23 -9.60
N ILE A 406 -13.29 25.93 -8.46
CA ILE A 406 -14.24 27.01 -8.23
C ILE A 406 -13.47 28.30 -7.99
N GLN A 407 -13.85 29.36 -8.69
CA GLN A 407 -13.35 30.70 -8.39
C GLN A 407 -14.14 31.26 -7.20
N VAL A 408 -13.51 31.27 -6.02
CA VAL A 408 -14.18 31.66 -4.76
C VAL A 408 -14.41 33.16 -4.72
N GLN A 409 -13.45 33.96 -5.19
CA GLN A 409 -13.55 35.41 -5.21
C GLN A 409 -14.08 35.90 -6.55
N GLN A 410 -15.23 36.58 -6.56
CA GLN A 410 -15.86 37.07 -7.80
C GLN A 410 -14.95 37.98 -8.64
N LYS A 411 -14.05 38.74 -8.01
CA LYS A 411 -13.21 39.75 -8.66
C LYS A 411 -11.75 39.32 -8.88
N ASP A 412 -11.31 38.21 -8.30
CA ASP A 412 -9.94 37.68 -8.49
C ASP A 412 -9.98 36.40 -9.34
N PRO A 413 -9.68 36.48 -10.64
CA PRO A 413 -9.72 35.33 -11.54
C PRO A 413 -8.51 34.39 -11.36
N HIS A 414 -7.52 34.75 -10.53
CA HIS A 414 -6.33 33.93 -10.29
C HIS A 414 -6.46 33.02 -9.06
N TRP A 415 -7.45 33.29 -8.20
CA TRP A 415 -7.75 32.45 -7.04
C TRP A 415 -8.80 31.38 -7.37
N THR A 416 -8.37 30.12 -7.42
CA THR A 416 -9.28 28.97 -7.59
C THR A 416 -9.07 27.94 -6.50
N GLU A 417 -10.16 27.39 -5.97
CA GLU A 417 -10.14 26.30 -4.99
C GLU A 417 -10.73 25.02 -5.56
N ARG A 418 -10.21 23.89 -5.10
CA ARG A 418 -10.83 22.59 -5.35
C ARG A 418 -11.82 22.29 -4.24
N PRO A 419 -13.02 21.79 -4.53
CA PRO A 419 -14.02 21.46 -3.52
C PRO A 419 -13.68 20.14 -2.81
N ILE A 420 -12.46 20.00 -2.29
CA ILE A 420 -11.98 18.84 -1.54
C ILE A 420 -11.99 19.24 -0.07
N LEU A 421 -12.97 18.71 0.67
CA LEU A 421 -13.17 19.08 2.06
C LEU A 421 -12.75 17.92 2.96
N TRP A 422 -12.17 18.27 4.10
CA TRP A 422 -11.80 17.33 5.16
C TRP A 422 -12.46 17.78 6.45
N ALA A 423 -13.04 16.84 7.19
CA ALA A 423 -13.57 17.11 8.52
C ALA A 423 -13.17 15.99 9.46
N MET A 424 -12.98 16.35 10.73
CA MET A 424 -12.74 15.41 11.82
C MET A 424 -13.80 15.64 12.89
N LEU A 425 -14.51 14.57 13.25
CA LEU A 425 -15.49 14.61 14.33
C LEU A 425 -14.81 14.25 15.65
N ILE A 426 -14.75 15.21 16.58
CA ILE A 426 -14.12 15.07 17.89
C ILE A 426 -15.22 14.95 18.95
N GLY A 427 -14.99 14.11 19.96
CA GLY A 427 -15.93 13.92 21.08
C GLY A 427 -15.48 12.82 22.03
N ASN A 428 -16.03 12.79 23.24
CA ASN A 428 -15.68 11.79 24.27
C ASN A 428 -16.05 10.36 23.85
N PRO A 429 -15.44 9.30 24.43
CA PRO A 429 -15.90 7.92 24.22
C PRO A 429 -17.42 7.79 24.48
N GLY A 430 -18.13 7.08 23.60
CA GLY A 430 -19.60 6.92 23.71
C GLY A 430 -20.44 8.02 23.03
N SER A 431 -19.85 9.09 22.51
CA SER A 431 -20.56 10.18 21.79
C SER A 431 -21.10 9.81 20.38
N ASN A 432 -21.28 8.52 20.08
CA ASN A 432 -21.82 8.04 18.79
C ASN A 432 -21.08 8.49 17.50
N LYS A 433 -19.84 8.99 17.59
CA LYS A 433 -19.03 9.43 16.43
C LYS A 433 -19.03 8.44 15.25
N SER A 434 -18.74 7.17 15.54
CA SER A 434 -18.66 6.11 14.53
C SER A 434 -20.01 5.80 13.90
N ALA A 435 -21.10 5.89 14.68
CA ALA A 435 -22.45 5.68 14.18
C ALA A 435 -22.86 6.83 13.24
N THR A 436 -22.56 8.08 13.62
CA THR A 436 -22.77 9.26 12.77
C THR A 436 -22.04 9.14 11.44
N LEU A 437 -20.74 8.80 11.48
CA LEU A 437 -19.93 8.65 10.27
C LEU A 437 -20.50 7.57 9.34
N THR A 438 -20.88 6.41 9.90
CA THR A 438 -21.46 5.29 9.15
C THR A 438 -22.76 5.70 8.45
N GLN A 439 -23.65 6.42 9.14
CA GLN A 439 -24.94 6.87 8.59
C GLN A 439 -24.76 7.89 7.47
N VAL A 440 -23.82 8.82 7.62
CA VAL A 440 -23.55 9.86 6.62
C VAL A 440 -22.92 9.28 5.34
N ILE A 441 -22.04 8.29 5.47
CA ILE A 441 -21.37 7.65 4.33
C ILE A 441 -22.28 6.67 3.60
N ALA A 442 -23.28 6.09 4.27
CA ALA A 442 -24.14 5.04 3.70
C ALA A 442 -24.73 5.35 2.30
N PRO A 443 -25.25 6.57 2.00
CA PRO A 443 -25.73 6.89 0.65
C PRO A 443 -24.62 6.87 -0.41
N VAL A 444 -23.42 7.38 -0.08
CA VAL A 444 -22.26 7.38 -0.98
C VAL A 444 -21.79 5.95 -1.24
N ALA A 445 -21.70 5.13 -0.19
CA ALA A 445 -21.35 3.72 -0.32
C ALA A 445 -22.37 2.94 -1.16
N HIS A 446 -23.65 3.26 -1.04
CA HIS A 446 -24.70 2.65 -1.86
C HIS A 446 -24.59 3.03 -3.34
N LEU A 447 -24.30 4.31 -3.65
CA LEU A 447 -24.03 4.77 -5.01
C LEU A 447 -22.79 4.07 -5.59
N GLU A 448 -21.70 4.00 -4.83
CA GLU A 448 -20.48 3.30 -5.25
C GLU A 448 -20.77 1.83 -5.58
N GLN A 449 -21.53 1.13 -4.74
CA GLN A 449 -21.91 -0.26 -4.97
C GLN A 449 -22.77 -0.40 -6.25
N THR A 450 -23.72 0.51 -6.46
CA THR A 450 -24.61 0.49 -7.64
C THR A 450 -23.81 0.73 -8.92
N TRP A 451 -22.94 1.75 -8.93
CA TRP A 451 -22.07 2.03 -10.06
C TRP A 451 -21.09 0.90 -10.33
N LYS A 452 -20.59 0.24 -9.29
CA LYS A 452 -19.75 -0.96 -9.44
C LYS A 452 -20.52 -2.10 -10.12
N GLN A 453 -21.77 -2.34 -9.76
CA GLN A 453 -22.61 -3.37 -10.40
C GLN A 453 -22.92 -3.02 -11.85
N GLU A 454 -23.30 -1.77 -12.12
CA GLU A 454 -23.57 -1.29 -13.49
C GLU A 454 -22.31 -1.38 -14.35
N PHE A 455 -21.15 -1.00 -13.80
CA PHE A 455 -19.86 -1.11 -14.45
C PHE A 455 -19.54 -2.57 -14.80
N VAL A 456 -19.76 -3.51 -13.87
CA VAL A 456 -19.58 -4.95 -14.14
C VAL A 456 -20.49 -5.43 -15.27
N ARG A 457 -21.76 -4.98 -15.31
CA ARG A 457 -22.70 -5.34 -16.40
C ARG A 457 -22.26 -4.77 -17.74
N LYS A 458 -21.90 -3.48 -17.80
CA LYS A 458 -21.41 -2.82 -19.01
C LYS A 458 -20.12 -3.44 -19.51
N LEU A 459 -19.22 -3.82 -18.60
CA LEU A 459 -17.98 -4.51 -18.91
C LEU A 459 -18.25 -5.87 -19.55
N ALA A 460 -19.19 -6.66 -19.01
CA ALA A 460 -19.59 -7.94 -19.60
C ALA A 460 -20.17 -7.77 -21.02
N ALA A 461 -21.07 -6.80 -21.21
CA ALA A 461 -21.65 -6.51 -22.52
C ALA A 461 -20.58 -6.05 -23.54
N HIS A 462 -19.59 -5.27 -23.09
CA HIS A 462 -18.48 -4.84 -23.93
C HIS A 462 -17.60 -6.03 -24.35
N THR A 463 -17.26 -6.92 -23.41
CA THR A 463 -16.47 -8.12 -23.72
C THR A 463 -17.19 -9.05 -24.69
N ASP A 464 -18.51 -9.21 -24.57
CA ASP A 464 -19.32 -10.02 -25.48
C ASP A 464 -19.40 -9.38 -26.88
N PHE A 465 -19.53 -8.06 -26.95
CA PHE A 465 -19.49 -7.30 -28.20
C PHE A 465 -18.14 -7.46 -28.90
N GLU A 466 -17.01 -7.29 -28.20
CA GLU A 466 -15.67 -7.47 -28.76
C GLU A 466 -15.45 -8.90 -29.27
N ALA A 467 -15.86 -9.91 -28.50
CA ALA A 467 -15.76 -11.32 -28.92
C ALA A 467 -16.59 -11.63 -30.18
N THR A 468 -17.77 -11.01 -30.32
CA THR A 468 -18.61 -11.15 -31.52
C THR A 468 -17.99 -10.45 -32.72
N ASN A 469 -17.40 -9.27 -32.51
CA ASN A 469 -16.74 -8.50 -33.55
C ASN A 469 -15.48 -9.22 -34.07
N ASP A 470 -14.70 -9.84 -33.19
CA ASP A 470 -13.53 -10.65 -33.58
C ASP A 470 -13.90 -11.91 -34.36
N LYS A 471 -15.02 -12.57 -34.02
CA LYS A 471 -15.56 -13.69 -34.82
C LYS A 471 -16.04 -13.26 -36.21
N SER A 472 -16.63 -12.08 -36.33
CA SER A 472 -17.03 -11.52 -37.63
C SER A 472 -15.83 -11.17 -38.52
N ARG A 473 -14.74 -10.66 -37.92
CA ARG A 473 -13.47 -10.41 -38.61
C ARG A 473 -12.77 -11.70 -39.05
N ALA A 474 -12.89 -12.77 -38.28
CA ALA A 474 -12.30 -14.07 -38.59
C ALA A 474 -13.06 -14.85 -39.69
N SER A 475 -14.36 -14.60 -39.87
CA SER A 475 -15.22 -15.32 -40.83
C SER A 475 -15.31 -14.67 -42.22
N THR A 476 -14.67 -13.52 -42.44
CA THR A 476 -14.62 -12.87 -43.76
C THR A 476 -13.53 -13.53 -44.64
N PRO A 477 -13.84 -14.11 -45.81
CA PRO A 477 -12.87 -14.77 -46.68
C PRO A 477 -11.77 -13.82 -47.17
N ARG A 478 -10.52 -14.29 -47.19
CA ARG A 478 -9.31 -13.54 -47.60
C ARG A 478 -9.32 -13.03 -49.06
N SER A 479 -10.23 -13.50 -49.91
CA SER A 479 -10.30 -13.12 -51.32
C SER A 479 -10.83 -11.71 -51.55
N ASP A 480 -11.64 -11.16 -50.64
CA ASP A 480 -12.22 -9.81 -50.80
C ASP A 480 -11.41 -8.72 -50.07
N GLN A 481 -10.42 -9.10 -49.26
CA GLN A 481 -9.55 -8.16 -48.54
C GLN A 481 -8.57 -7.42 -49.46
N LYS A 482 -8.38 -7.84 -50.72
CA LYS A 482 -7.47 -7.18 -51.67
C LYS A 482 -8.10 -6.02 -52.45
N ASN A 483 -9.42 -5.83 -52.41
CA ASN A 483 -10.10 -4.74 -53.12
C ASN A 483 -10.76 -3.70 -52.21
N LEU A 484 -10.60 -3.78 -50.89
CA LEU A 484 -11.00 -2.70 -50.01
C LEU A 484 -9.88 -1.67 -49.96
N ALA A 485 -10.04 -0.62 -50.76
CA ALA A 485 -9.19 0.57 -50.73
C ALA A 485 -8.95 1.01 -49.27
N PRO A 486 -7.73 1.45 -48.92
CA PRO A 486 -7.43 1.87 -47.56
C PRO A 486 -8.47 2.91 -47.15
N TYR A 487 -9.21 2.63 -46.08
CA TYR A 487 -10.17 3.56 -45.51
C TYR A 487 -9.41 4.84 -45.15
N SER A 488 -9.46 5.82 -46.05
CA SER A 488 -8.96 7.15 -45.81
C SER A 488 -9.71 7.64 -44.57
N ARG A 489 -8.98 7.95 -43.49
CA ARG A 489 -9.54 8.76 -42.40
C ARG A 489 -9.98 10.08 -43.03
N ARG A 490 -11.24 10.15 -43.47
CA ARG A 490 -11.88 11.40 -43.84
C ARG A 490 -11.88 12.26 -42.58
N LYS A 491 -11.04 13.29 -42.59
CA LYS A 491 -11.30 14.51 -41.84
C LYS A 491 -12.72 14.96 -42.19
N GLY A 492 -13.56 15.15 -41.17
CA GLY A 492 -14.83 15.86 -41.29
C GLY A 492 -16.02 15.01 -41.73
N ARG A 493 -16.77 14.53 -40.74
CA ARG A 493 -18.23 14.70 -40.64
C ARG A 493 -18.63 14.41 -39.19
N SER A 494 -18.71 15.49 -38.42
CA SER A 494 -19.66 15.58 -37.30
C SER A 494 -21.08 15.35 -37.85
N CYS A 495 -21.99 14.93 -36.96
CA CYS A 495 -23.39 14.53 -37.21
C CYS A 495 -23.50 13.05 -37.64
N ALA A 496 -24.16 12.15 -36.91
CA ALA A 496 -25.27 12.30 -35.98
C ALA A 496 -25.33 11.12 -35.00
N LEU A 497 -25.04 11.38 -33.72
CA LEU A 497 -25.53 10.63 -32.54
C LEU A 497 -25.57 11.63 -31.36
N GLU A 498 -26.17 12.80 -31.62
CA GLU A 498 -26.64 13.75 -30.60
C GLU A 498 -28.12 14.04 -30.91
N LYS A 499 -28.96 13.00 -30.87
CA LYS A 499 -30.42 13.14 -30.80
C LYS A 499 -31.01 11.95 -30.08
N GLU A 500 -30.68 11.82 -28.80
CA GLU A 500 -31.51 11.15 -27.78
C GLU A 500 -31.01 11.50 -26.36
N ALA A 501 -30.74 12.79 -26.13
CA ALA A 501 -30.84 13.35 -24.79
C ALA A 501 -32.21 14.00 -24.71
N ALA A 502 -33.16 13.27 -24.12
CA ALA A 502 -34.47 13.79 -23.79
C ALA A 502 -34.33 15.13 -23.06
N ALA A 503 -35.10 16.11 -23.55
CA ALA A 503 -35.24 17.42 -22.97
C ALA A 503 -35.51 17.33 -21.47
N ILE A 504 -34.59 17.84 -20.65
CA ILE A 504 -34.92 18.29 -19.31
C ILE A 504 -35.60 19.65 -19.51
N PRO A 505 -36.91 19.79 -19.24
CA PRO A 505 -37.57 21.09 -19.38
C PRO A 505 -36.96 22.07 -18.39
N SER A 506 -36.58 23.24 -18.89
CA SER A 506 -36.17 24.38 -18.07
C SER A 506 -37.31 24.75 -17.11
N PRO A 507 -37.03 25.07 -15.83
CA PRO A 507 -38.07 25.55 -14.94
C PRO A 507 -38.58 26.92 -15.44
N PRO A 508 -39.90 27.19 -15.34
CA PRO A 508 -40.46 28.47 -15.78
C PRO A 508 -39.93 29.63 -14.91
N PRO A 509 -39.82 30.84 -15.48
CA PRO A 509 -39.35 32.00 -14.75
C PRO A 509 -40.45 32.50 -13.81
N ASN A 510 -40.04 32.88 -12.59
CA ASN A 510 -40.79 33.67 -11.61
C ASN A 510 -42.14 33.11 -11.14
N LEU A 511 -42.15 32.64 -9.89
CA LEU A 511 -43.19 33.02 -8.94
C LEU A 511 -42.52 33.65 -7.73
N SER A 512 -42.80 34.94 -7.56
CA SER A 512 -42.62 35.71 -6.35
C SER A 512 -43.33 35.04 -5.17
N LEU A 513 -42.57 34.65 -4.15
CA LEU A 513 -42.76 34.96 -2.71
C LEU A 513 -41.65 34.30 -1.90
#